data_AF-A0A7J5Y511-F1
#
_entry.id   AF-A0A7J5Y511-F1
#
_cell.length_a   1.000
_cell.length_b   1.000
_cell.length_c   1.000
_cell.angle_alpha   90.00
_cell.angle_beta   90.00
_cell.angle_gamma   90.00
#
_symmetry.space_group_name_H-M   'P 1'
#
loop_
_entity.id
_entity.type
_entity.pdbx_description
1 polymer ?
#
loop_
_entity_poly.entity_id
_entity_poly.type
_entity_poly.pdbx_seq_one_letter_code
_entity_poly.pdbx_strand_id
1 'polypeptide(L)'
;MHNLLRERIVALRDDTVVQGIESKVSAADLKMPDARQHRASKTPARYRHTTEPEAHAMSTWRQEFFEAVDLLTAELKRRFDQDGMKIAALREAANSRGQQQTLELESLHLPQLISDVDRYRLDLQLKMLGDAIGDSPCHTVQDIATRVAKLHPQARGIFQDVEKLIKLCLCMPISVASSDAV
;
A
#
# COMPACT_ATOMS: atom_id res chain seq x y z
N MET A 1 3.10 -9.29 2.36
CA MET A 1 2.40 -9.31 1.05
C MET A 1 3.15 -8.53 -0.04
N HIS A 2 3.63 -7.31 0.20
CA HIS A 2 4.38 -6.52 -0.81
C HIS A 2 5.68 -7.17 -1.33
N ASN A 3 6.48 -7.79 -0.46
CA ASN A 3 7.74 -8.43 -0.89
C ASN A 3 7.52 -9.57 -1.89
N LEU A 4 6.48 -10.39 -1.69
CA LEU A 4 6.13 -11.48 -2.60
C LEU A 4 5.72 -10.94 -3.99
N LEU A 5 5.01 -9.82 -4.05
CA LEU A 5 4.59 -9.22 -5.30
C LEU A 5 5.78 -8.58 -6.04
N ARG A 6 6.69 -7.92 -5.31
CA ARG A 6 7.96 -7.42 -5.86
C ARG A 6 8.80 -8.58 -6.42
N GLU A 7 9.01 -9.64 -5.64
CA GLU A 7 9.78 -10.82 -6.04
C GLU A 7 9.20 -11.47 -7.29
N ARG A 8 7.87 -11.62 -7.36
CA ARG A 8 7.20 -12.18 -8.54
C ARG A 8 7.38 -11.32 -9.78
N ILE A 9 7.30 -10.00 -9.67
CA ILE A 9 7.46 -9.09 -10.82
C ILE A 9 8.93 -9.05 -11.27
N VAL A 10 9.88 -9.06 -10.34
CA VAL A 10 11.30 -9.15 -10.67
C VAL A 10 11.63 -10.48 -11.36
N ALA A 11 11.01 -11.58 -10.93
CA ALA A 11 11.18 -12.89 -11.56
C ALA A 11 10.62 -12.95 -13.00
N LEU A 12 9.73 -12.03 -13.39
CA LEU A 12 9.29 -11.91 -14.80
C LEU A 12 10.38 -11.33 -15.70
N ARG A 13 11.40 -10.69 -15.13
CA ARG A 13 12.59 -10.17 -15.84
C ARG A 13 13.64 -11.27 -16.04
N ASP A 14 13.19 -12.48 -16.32
CA ASP A 14 14.03 -13.64 -16.61
C ASP A 14 13.78 -14.08 -18.05
N ASP A 15 14.86 -14.27 -18.80
CA ASP A 15 14.83 -14.70 -20.19
C ASP A 15 14.18 -16.08 -20.35
N THR A 16 14.27 -16.94 -19.34
CA THR A 16 13.62 -18.26 -19.34
C THR A 16 12.09 -18.15 -19.30
N VAL A 17 11.55 -17.15 -18.61
CA VAL A 17 10.11 -16.87 -18.57
C VAL A 17 9.63 -16.39 -19.94
N VAL A 18 10.40 -15.50 -20.57
CA VAL A 18 10.10 -14.98 -21.91
C VAL A 18 10.16 -16.09 -22.96
N GLN A 19 11.19 -16.95 -22.93
CA GLN A 19 11.28 -18.13 -23.79
C GLN A 19 10.13 -19.12 -23.56
N GLY A 20 9.68 -19.28 -22.32
CA GLY A 20 8.52 -20.08 -21.98
C GLY A 20 7.21 -19.52 -22.56
N ILE A 21 7.07 -18.20 -22.61
CA ILE A 21 5.93 -17.51 -23.25
C ILE A 21 6.00 -17.70 -24.77
N GLU A 22 7.15 -17.46 -25.39
CA GLU A 22 7.38 -17.68 -26.83
C GLU A 22 7.01 -19.11 -27.24
N SER A 23 7.46 -20.10 -26.47
CA SER A 23 7.19 -21.52 -26.72
C SER A 23 5.71 -21.85 -26.64
N LYS A 24 4.98 -21.29 -25.67
CA LYS A 24 3.52 -21.48 -25.52
C LYS A 24 2.73 -20.81 -26.64
N VAL A 25 3.15 -19.62 -27.06
CA VAL A 25 2.54 -18.87 -28.16
C VAL A 25 2.75 -19.61 -29.48
N SER A 26 3.96 -20.10 -29.74
CA SER A 26 4.26 -20.91 -30.92
C SER A 26 3.49 -22.23 -30.93
N ALA A 27 3.33 -22.89 -29.77
CA ALA A 27 2.55 -24.13 -29.67
C ALA A 27 1.04 -23.93 -29.92
N ALA A 28 0.54 -22.70 -29.73
CA ALA A 28 -0.84 -22.32 -30.01
C ALA A 28 -1.06 -21.77 -31.44
N ASP A 29 -0.04 -21.82 -32.30
CA ASP A 29 -0.01 -21.21 -33.64
C ASP A 29 -0.35 -19.69 -33.63
N LEU A 30 -0.05 -19.04 -32.51
CA LEU A 30 -0.21 -17.61 -32.33
C LEU A 30 1.08 -16.90 -32.70
N LYS A 31 0.97 -15.65 -33.19
CA LYS A 31 2.12 -14.80 -33.49
C LYS A 31 2.35 -13.83 -32.34
N MET A 32 3.61 -13.63 -31.96
CA MET A 32 3.97 -12.52 -31.10
C MET A 32 3.61 -11.19 -31.78
N PRO A 33 3.16 -10.18 -31.03
CA PRO A 33 2.92 -8.87 -31.59
C PRO A 33 4.22 -8.33 -32.19
N ASP A 34 4.22 -8.16 -33.51
CA ASP A 34 5.35 -7.58 -34.23
C ASP A 34 5.15 -6.06 -34.24
N ALA A 35 6.12 -5.30 -33.72
CA ALA A 35 6.04 -3.84 -33.65
C ALA A 35 5.82 -3.18 -35.02
N ARG A 36 6.12 -3.92 -36.10
CA ARG A 36 5.84 -3.53 -37.50
C ARG A 36 4.34 -3.47 -37.85
N GLN A 37 3.44 -3.95 -36.99
CA GLN A 37 1.99 -3.85 -37.19
C GLN A 37 1.38 -2.53 -36.68
N HIS A 38 2.14 -1.68 -35.99
CA HIS A 38 1.76 -0.29 -35.83
C HIS A 38 1.75 0.37 -37.21
N ARG A 39 0.54 0.54 -37.78
CA ARG A 39 0.24 1.18 -39.07
C ARG A 39 1.48 1.77 -39.73
N ALA A 40 2.12 0.98 -40.61
CA ALA A 40 3.17 1.48 -41.46
C ALA A 40 2.57 2.62 -42.30
N SER A 41 2.72 3.86 -41.81
CA SER A 41 2.64 5.06 -42.62
C SER A 41 3.61 4.80 -43.76
N LYS A 42 3.08 4.62 -44.98
CA LYS A 42 3.92 4.34 -46.14
C LYS A 42 4.84 5.53 -46.35
N THR A 43 6.07 5.46 -45.84
CA THR A 43 7.08 6.48 -46.11
C THR A 43 7.27 6.54 -47.62
N PRO A 44 7.12 7.71 -48.26
CA PRO A 44 7.21 7.85 -49.71
C PRO A 44 8.52 7.26 -50.26
N ALA A 45 8.44 6.57 -51.40
CA ALA A 45 9.53 5.77 -52.00
C ALA A 45 10.87 6.53 -52.19
N ARG A 46 10.83 7.86 -52.21
CA ARG A 46 11.97 8.78 -52.29
C ARG A 46 12.94 8.75 -51.11
N TYR A 47 12.59 8.11 -49.98
CA TYR A 47 13.45 8.01 -48.79
C TYR A 47 14.08 6.62 -48.57
N ARG A 48 13.99 5.67 -49.52
CA ARG A 48 14.44 4.28 -49.34
C ARG A 48 15.96 4.03 -49.51
N HIS A 49 16.79 5.07 -49.61
CA HIS A 49 18.23 4.93 -49.89
C HIS A 49 19.12 5.09 -48.66
N THR A 50 18.78 4.42 -47.56
CA THR A 50 19.73 4.14 -46.48
C THR A 50 19.54 2.70 -46.05
N THR A 51 20.49 1.86 -46.46
CA THR A 51 20.71 0.52 -45.89
C THR A 51 21.08 0.71 -44.42
N GLU A 52 20.10 0.63 -43.52
CA GLU A 52 20.39 0.48 -42.11
C GLU A 52 20.90 -0.95 -41.85
N PRO A 53 21.91 -1.11 -40.96
CA PRO A 53 22.42 -2.43 -40.62
C PRO A 53 21.33 -3.20 -39.88
N GLU A 54 21.22 -4.50 -40.19
CA GLU A 54 20.43 -5.45 -39.42
C GLU A 54 20.97 -5.48 -37.98
N ALA A 55 20.49 -4.57 -37.14
CA ALA A 55 20.64 -4.68 -35.71
C ALA A 55 20.08 -6.04 -35.33
N HIS A 56 20.84 -6.84 -34.58
CA HIS A 56 20.35 -8.01 -33.86
C HIS A 56 19.21 -7.55 -32.94
N ALA A 57 18.02 -7.47 -33.53
CA ALA A 57 16.84 -6.98 -32.87
C ALA A 57 16.43 -8.08 -31.91
N MET A 58 16.74 -7.89 -30.62
CA MET A 58 15.79 -8.36 -29.63
C MET A 58 14.42 -7.91 -30.13
N SER A 59 13.53 -8.87 -30.34
CA SER A 59 12.21 -8.62 -30.88
C SER A 59 11.59 -7.47 -30.09
N THR A 60 11.15 -6.40 -30.76
CA THR A 60 10.77 -5.13 -30.11
C THR A 60 9.79 -5.33 -28.95
N TRP A 61 8.91 -6.32 -29.05
CA TRP A 61 8.00 -6.72 -27.97
C TRP A 61 8.70 -7.18 -26.67
N ARG A 62 9.88 -7.80 -26.77
CA ARG A 62 10.67 -8.25 -25.62
C ARG A 62 11.30 -7.07 -24.89
N GLN A 63 11.75 -6.08 -25.65
CA GLN A 63 12.20 -4.80 -25.09
C GLN A 63 11.05 -4.08 -24.39
N GLU A 64 9.89 -3.96 -25.04
CA GLU A 64 8.68 -3.36 -24.47
C GLU A 64 8.19 -4.12 -23.21
N PHE A 65 8.28 -5.45 -23.21
CA PHE A 65 7.93 -6.29 -22.06
C PHE A 65 8.82 -6.00 -20.85
N PHE A 66 10.15 -5.98 -21.04
CA PHE A 66 11.06 -5.67 -19.94
C PHE A 66 10.93 -4.22 -19.47
N GLU A 67 10.69 -3.28 -20.38
CA GLU A 67 10.40 -1.89 -20.04
C GLU A 67 9.13 -1.78 -19.16
N ALA A 68 8.06 -2.50 -19.51
CA ALA A 68 6.85 -2.55 -18.70
C ALA A 68 7.10 -3.15 -17.30
N VAL A 69 7.89 -4.23 -17.21
CA VAL A 69 8.28 -4.86 -15.93
C VAL A 69 9.11 -3.90 -15.08
N ASP A 70 10.07 -3.20 -15.68
CA ASP A 70 10.93 -2.22 -15.00
C ASP A 70 10.10 -1.02 -14.49
N LEU A 71 9.15 -0.52 -15.29
CA LEU A 71 8.20 0.53 -14.89
C LEU A 71 7.32 0.11 -13.72
N LEU A 72 6.75 -1.10 -13.76
CA LEU A 72 5.94 -1.63 -12.66
C LEU A 72 6.76 -1.79 -11.39
N THR A 73 7.99 -2.30 -11.50
CA THR A 73 8.91 -2.45 -10.37
C THR A 73 9.25 -1.09 -9.76
N ALA A 74 9.54 -0.09 -10.58
CA ALA A 74 9.81 1.27 -10.15
C ALA A 74 8.60 1.90 -9.46
N GLU A 75 7.39 1.71 -9.99
CA GLU A 75 6.16 2.26 -9.41
C GLU A 75 5.80 1.58 -8.09
N LEU A 76 5.97 0.26 -7.98
CA LEU A 76 5.81 -0.47 -6.72
C LEU A 76 6.80 0.01 -5.68
N LYS A 77 8.08 0.15 -6.05
CA LYS A 77 9.09 0.74 -5.18
C LYS A 77 8.66 2.14 -4.73
N ARG A 78 8.24 3.00 -5.66
CA ARG A 78 7.81 4.37 -5.37
C ARG A 78 6.57 4.43 -4.47
N ARG A 79 5.64 3.48 -4.56
CA ARG A 79 4.40 3.46 -3.74
C ARG A 79 4.62 2.86 -2.36
N PHE A 80 5.41 1.80 -2.26
CA PHE A 80 5.57 1.06 -1.02
C PHE A 80 6.80 1.45 -0.20
N ASP A 81 7.82 2.08 -0.80
CA ASP A 81 8.95 2.64 -0.05
C ASP A 81 8.68 4.05 0.50
N GLN A 82 7.47 4.58 0.32
CA GLN A 82 7.04 5.86 0.92
C GLN A 82 7.03 5.73 2.44
N ASP A 83 7.55 6.74 3.14
CA ASP A 83 7.62 6.73 4.60
C ASP A 83 6.23 6.60 5.24
N GLY A 84 5.21 7.21 4.63
CA GLY A 84 3.82 7.05 5.08
C GLY A 84 3.32 5.61 5.06
N MET A 85 3.72 4.82 4.05
CA MET A 85 3.34 3.40 3.94
C MET A 85 4.09 2.53 4.95
N LYS A 86 5.39 2.80 5.19
CA LYS A 86 6.18 2.11 6.22
C LYS A 86 5.60 2.35 7.61
N ILE A 87 5.23 3.60 7.90
CA ILE A 87 4.60 4.00 9.16
C ILE A 87 3.23 3.33 9.30
N ALA A 88 2.42 3.30 8.24
CA ALA A 88 1.13 2.60 8.24
C ALA A 88 1.29 1.10 8.54
N ALA A 89 2.26 0.43 7.90
CA ALA A 89 2.54 -0.99 8.13
C ALA A 89 3.04 -1.28 9.56
N LEU A 90 3.87 -0.40 10.13
CA LEU A 90 4.29 -0.51 11.53
C LEU A 90 3.11 -0.39 12.49
N ARG A 91 2.21 0.56 12.23
CA ARG A 91 0.99 0.78 13.01
C ARG A 91 0.03 -0.40 12.92
N GLU A 92 -0.15 -0.94 11.72
CA GLU A 92 -0.96 -2.14 11.50
C GLU A 92 -0.38 -3.35 12.26
N ALA A 93 0.93 -3.60 12.14
CA ALA A 93 1.60 -4.70 12.84
C ALA A 93 1.49 -4.57 14.37
N ALA A 94 1.53 -3.35 14.91
CA ALA A 94 1.32 -3.10 16.33
C ALA A 94 -0.12 -3.43 16.77
N ASN A 95 -1.12 -3.05 15.96
CA ASN A 95 -2.52 -3.38 16.23
C ASN A 95 -2.79 -4.90 16.16
N SER A 96 -2.21 -5.62 15.19
CA SER A 96 -2.40 -7.08 15.05
C SER A 96 -1.76 -7.89 16.17
N ARG A 97 -0.72 -7.36 16.84
CA ARG A 97 -0.06 -8.00 18.00
C ARG A 97 -0.76 -7.72 19.33
N GLY A 98 -1.87 -6.99 19.30
CA GLY A 98 -2.60 -6.45 20.46
C GLY A 98 -3.29 -7.46 21.37
N GLN A 99 -2.78 -8.69 21.53
CA GLN A 99 -3.29 -9.58 22.59
C GLN A 99 -2.54 -9.47 23.92
N GLN A 100 -1.22 -9.18 24.00
CA GLN A 100 -0.53 -9.18 25.32
C GLN A 100 0.72 -8.30 25.50
N GLN A 101 1.08 -7.41 24.56
CA GLN A 101 2.31 -6.60 24.71
C GLN A 101 2.04 -5.11 24.87
N THR A 102 2.62 -4.53 25.93
CA THR A 102 2.76 -3.08 26.13
C THR A 102 3.60 -2.52 24.97
N LEU A 103 2.95 -1.82 24.04
CA LEU A 103 3.64 -1.22 22.89
C LEU A 103 4.36 0.06 23.34
N GLU A 104 5.66 0.16 23.02
CA GLU A 104 6.39 1.41 23.17
C GLU A 104 5.92 2.41 22.11
N LEU A 105 5.17 3.42 22.55
CA LEU A 105 4.56 4.44 21.69
C LEU A 105 5.58 5.21 20.81
N GLU A 106 6.83 5.27 21.22
CA GLU A 106 7.92 5.91 20.48
C GLU A 106 8.22 5.19 19.15
N SER A 107 8.03 3.87 19.11
CA SER A 107 8.25 3.06 17.91
C SER A 107 7.24 3.34 16.79
N LEU A 108 6.07 3.89 17.11
CA LEU A 108 4.96 4.10 16.17
C LEU A 108 5.10 5.36 15.30
N HIS A 109 6.18 6.13 15.48
CA HIS A 109 6.44 7.37 14.75
C HIS A 109 5.16 8.21 14.63
N LEU A 110 4.66 8.65 15.78
CA LEU A 110 3.47 9.50 15.90
C LEU A 110 3.84 10.90 16.43
N PRO A 111 4.93 11.53 15.94
CA PRO A 111 5.67 12.51 16.72
C PRO A 111 4.87 13.80 16.91
N GLN A 112 3.88 14.06 16.06
CA GLN A 112 3.03 15.25 16.13
C GLN A 112 1.73 15.04 16.92
N LEU A 113 1.20 13.81 16.97
CA LEU A 113 -0.02 13.54 17.73
C LEU A 113 0.30 13.15 19.18
N ILE A 114 1.44 12.50 19.42
CA ILE A 114 1.88 12.04 20.74
C ILE A 114 2.60 13.14 21.51
N SER A 115 3.36 14.03 20.85
CA SER A 115 3.98 15.19 21.53
C SER A 115 2.96 16.03 22.28
N ASP A 116 1.73 16.07 21.76
CA ASP A 116 0.65 16.91 22.25
C ASP A 116 -0.31 16.16 23.20
N VAL A 117 -0.01 14.89 23.51
CA VAL A 117 -0.81 14.05 24.41
C VAL A 117 -0.06 13.86 25.71
N ASP A 118 -0.56 14.52 26.75
CA ASP A 118 -0.12 14.30 28.12
C ASP A 118 -0.61 12.92 28.60
N ARG A 119 0.33 11.99 28.84
CA ARG A 119 0.01 10.62 29.29
C ARG A 119 -0.73 10.59 30.63
N TYR A 120 -0.39 11.48 31.55
CA TYR A 120 -1.05 11.56 32.85
C TYR A 120 -2.48 12.04 32.69
N ARG A 121 -2.67 13.08 31.86
CA ARG A 121 -4.00 13.61 31.57
C ARG A 121 -4.87 12.60 30.81
N LEU A 122 -4.29 11.86 29.87
CA LEU A 122 -4.97 10.79 29.14
C LEU A 122 -5.40 9.64 30.07
N ASP A 123 -4.53 9.18 30.97
CA ASP A 123 -4.86 8.13 31.93
C ASP A 123 -6.05 8.54 32.83
N LEU A 124 -6.04 9.79 33.32
CA LEU A 124 -7.15 10.33 34.09
C LEU A 124 -8.45 10.42 33.26
N GLN A 125 -8.36 10.92 32.03
CA GLN A 125 -9.50 10.98 31.12
C GLN A 125 -10.08 9.60 30.82
N LEU A 126 -9.24 8.58 30.61
CA LEU A 126 -9.70 7.20 30.37
C LEU A 126 -10.40 6.60 31.59
N LYS A 127 -9.94 6.89 32.80
CA LYS A 127 -10.64 6.48 34.04
C LYS A 127 -12.01 7.15 34.16
N MET A 128 -12.07 8.47 33.95
CA MET A 128 -13.32 9.23 33.97
C MET A 128 -14.29 8.86 32.83
N LEU A 129 -13.76 8.30 31.74
CA LEU A 129 -14.54 7.92 30.57
C LEU A 129 -15.55 6.83 30.91
N GLY A 130 -15.18 5.88 31.78
CA GLY A 130 -16.09 4.83 32.26
C GLY A 130 -17.32 5.43 32.94
N ASP A 131 -17.09 6.39 33.84
CA ASP A 131 -18.17 7.08 34.56
C ASP A 131 -19.03 7.96 33.64
N ALA A 132 -18.41 8.62 32.65
CA ALA A 132 -19.10 9.52 31.73
C ALA A 132 -19.94 8.80 30.65
N ILE A 133 -19.55 7.57 30.30
CA ILE A 133 -20.19 6.77 29.25
C ILE A 133 -21.30 5.86 29.80
N GLY A 134 -21.32 5.64 31.11
CA GLY A 134 -22.28 4.80 31.83
C GLY A 134 -22.16 3.30 31.50
N ASP A 135 -23.03 2.48 32.09
CA ASP A 135 -22.99 1.01 32.02
C ASP A 135 -23.32 0.39 30.65
N SER A 136 -23.58 1.21 29.64
CA SER A 136 -23.93 0.68 28.32
C SER A 136 -22.66 0.13 27.65
N PRO A 137 -22.64 -1.12 27.18
CA PRO A 137 -21.43 -1.73 26.64
C PRO A 137 -20.93 -0.99 25.38
N CYS A 138 -19.63 -0.74 25.30
CA CYS A 138 -18.94 -0.25 24.12
C CYS A 138 -18.04 -1.36 23.59
N HIS A 139 -18.25 -1.79 22.36
CA HIS A 139 -17.49 -2.89 21.76
C HIS A 139 -16.43 -2.38 20.78
N THR A 140 -16.62 -1.18 20.24
CA THR A 140 -15.73 -0.58 19.24
C THR A 140 -15.29 0.82 19.64
N VAL A 141 -14.13 1.26 19.09
CA VAL A 141 -13.66 2.65 19.23
C VAL A 141 -14.67 3.64 18.62
N GLN A 142 -15.42 3.22 17.60
CA GLN A 142 -16.49 4.00 17.00
C GLN A 142 -17.64 4.25 18.00
N ASP A 143 -18.00 3.25 18.81
CA ASP A 143 -19.03 3.42 19.84
C ASP A 143 -18.61 4.48 20.85
N ILE A 144 -17.35 4.43 21.29
CA ILE A 144 -16.78 5.43 22.20
C ILE A 144 -16.83 6.82 21.55
N ALA A 145 -16.42 6.94 20.28
CA ALA A 145 -16.46 8.19 19.53
C ALA A 145 -17.86 8.80 19.46
N THR A 146 -18.87 7.99 19.15
CA THR A 146 -20.26 8.46 19.06
C THR A 146 -20.81 8.91 20.40
N ARG A 147 -20.36 8.33 21.52
CA ARG A 147 -20.81 8.72 22.85
C ARG A 147 -20.12 9.98 23.35
N VAL A 148 -18.80 10.08 23.18
CA VAL A 148 -18.06 11.31 23.50
C VAL A 148 -18.62 12.49 22.71
N ALA A 149 -19.03 12.28 21.45
CA ALA A 149 -19.68 13.31 20.64
C ALA A 149 -21.05 13.77 21.16
N LYS A 150 -21.76 12.93 21.92
CA LYS A 150 -23.06 13.25 22.53
C LYS A 150 -22.93 13.95 23.89
N LEU A 151 -21.73 14.02 24.47
CA LEU A 151 -21.50 14.75 25.71
C LEU A 151 -21.69 16.25 25.52
N HIS A 152 -22.07 16.95 26.59
CA HIS A 152 -22.14 18.40 26.61
C HIS A 152 -20.76 19.00 26.22
N PRO A 153 -20.70 20.11 25.45
CA PRO A 153 -19.42 20.66 24.95
C PRO A 153 -18.36 20.91 26.02
N GLN A 154 -18.77 21.31 27.23
CA GLN A 154 -17.87 21.51 28.36
C GLN A 154 -17.29 20.18 28.88
N ALA A 155 -18.09 19.12 28.98
CA ALA A 155 -17.64 17.79 29.37
C ALA A 155 -16.75 17.18 28.29
N ARG A 156 -17.11 17.37 27.01
CA ARG A 156 -16.31 16.98 25.86
C ARG A 156 -14.91 17.61 25.87
N GLY A 157 -14.80 18.87 26.30
CA GLY A 157 -13.52 19.55 26.47
C GLY A 157 -12.57 18.88 27.47
N ILE A 158 -13.09 18.10 28.43
CA ILE A 158 -12.29 17.34 29.39
C ILE A 158 -11.62 16.14 28.69
N PHE A 159 -12.26 15.56 27.67
CA PHE A 159 -11.82 14.36 26.96
C PHE A 159 -11.02 14.65 25.67
N GLN A 160 -10.36 15.81 25.58
CA GLN A 160 -9.64 16.21 24.37
C GLN A 160 -8.54 15.22 23.95
N ASP A 161 -7.83 14.59 24.89
CA ASP A 161 -6.78 13.63 24.53
C ASP A 161 -7.35 12.26 24.18
N VAL A 162 -8.47 11.88 24.81
CA VAL A 162 -9.25 10.72 24.37
C VAL A 162 -9.77 10.93 22.94
N GLU A 163 -10.21 12.12 22.56
CA GLU A 163 -10.57 12.41 21.17
C GLU A 163 -9.38 12.34 20.21
N LYS A 164 -8.20 12.82 20.61
CA LYS A 164 -6.97 12.66 19.80
C LYS A 164 -6.64 11.17 19.63
N LEU A 165 -6.78 10.37 20.68
CA LEU A 165 -6.56 8.94 20.64
C LEU A 165 -7.59 8.22 19.75
N ILE A 166 -8.87 8.59 19.84
CA ILE A 166 -9.93 8.06 18.97
C ILE A 166 -9.64 8.41 17.51
N LYS A 167 -9.31 9.67 17.21
CA LYS A 167 -8.90 10.10 15.87
C LYS A 167 -7.71 9.31 15.39
N LEU A 168 -6.72 9.07 16.24
CA LEU A 168 -5.59 8.23 15.90
C LEU A 168 -6.06 6.84 15.48
N CYS A 169 -6.82 6.14 16.34
CA CYS A 169 -7.32 4.81 16.07
C CYS A 169 -8.18 4.72 14.79
N LEU A 170 -8.99 5.75 14.49
CA LEU A 170 -9.85 5.80 13.31
C LEU A 170 -9.14 6.27 12.03
N CYS A 171 -8.06 7.04 12.15
CA CYS A 171 -7.25 7.51 11.02
C CYS A 171 -6.08 6.60 10.69
N MET A 172 -5.77 5.60 11.54
CA MET A 172 -4.84 4.55 11.14
C MET A 172 -5.55 3.66 10.12
N PRO A 173 -5.03 3.52 8.89
CA PRO A 173 -5.55 2.52 7.98
C PRO A 173 -5.22 1.16 8.61
N ILE A 174 -6.20 0.56 9.28
CA ILE A 174 -6.20 -0.88 9.50
C ILE A 174 -6.48 -1.40 8.10
N SER A 175 -5.42 -1.71 7.34
CA SER A 175 -5.59 -2.56 6.18
C SER A 175 -6.25 -3.80 6.73
N VAL A 176 -7.55 -3.95 6.43
CA VAL A 176 -8.28 -5.16 6.71
C VAL A 176 -7.73 -6.16 5.69
N ALA A 177 -6.52 -6.65 5.95
CA ALA A 177 -6.12 -7.97 5.52
C ALA A 177 -6.89 -8.95 6.41
N SER A 178 -8.21 -9.01 6.20
CA SER A 178 -8.92 -10.28 6.19
C SER A 178 -8.27 -11.13 5.09
N SER A 179 -7.06 -11.61 5.35
CA SER A 179 -6.58 -12.83 4.75
C SER A 179 -7.31 -13.90 5.54
N ASP A 180 -8.33 -14.45 4.92
CA ASP A 180 -9.12 -15.60 5.31
C ASP A 180 -8.48 -16.42 6.45
N ALA A 181 -9.11 -16.34 7.62
CA ALA A 181 -9.07 -17.43 8.58
C ALA A 181 -9.96 -18.54 8.01
N VAL A 182 -9.37 -19.41 7.20
CA VAL A 182 -9.83 -20.78 6.92
C VAL A 182 -8.61 -21.70 6.94
#